data_AF-A0A0A8JH40-F1
#
_entry.id   AF-A0A0A8JH40-F1
#
_cell.length_a   1.000
_cell.length_b   1.000
_cell.length_c   1.000
_cell.angle_alpha   90.00
_cell.angle_beta   90.00
_cell.angle_gamma   90.00
#
_symmetry.space_group_name_H-M   'P 1'
#
loop_
_entity.id
_entity.type
_entity.pdbx_description
1 polymer ?
#
loop_
_entity_poly.entity_id
_entity_poly.type
_entity_poly.pdbx_seq_one_letter_code
_entity_poly.pdbx_strand_id
1 'polypeptide(L)'
;MTNQAMRTLFWGYLFIFFRVQIGIDWLADPFGYIMIATACTKLSDAYPSAKKAGIWAAIGIFISLPGVFVNLTEQLFGWWGLYAYVLLFLKTIVAYYLFTVLLQVAGNLDNKSLVGRTQTVFRLHIGVHLAVLAVNSFSMNASGDAWMTVSFLLGIFLIVMDIAFLLLIGAIRRAAPLRPAFLKET
;
A
#
# COMPACT_ATOMS: atom_id res chain seq x y z
N MET A 1 -12.68 -10.86 -15.06
CA MET A 1 -11.29 -10.33 -15.02
C MET A 1 -11.01 -9.54 -13.73
N THR A 2 -11.91 -8.63 -13.32
CA THR A 2 -11.75 -7.78 -12.11
C THR A 2 -11.47 -8.56 -10.81
N ASN A 3 -12.15 -9.68 -10.55
CA ASN A 3 -11.93 -10.45 -9.32
C ASN A 3 -10.50 -11.01 -9.22
N GLN A 4 -9.96 -11.56 -10.33
CA GLN A 4 -8.58 -12.04 -10.35
C GLN A 4 -7.58 -10.90 -10.12
N ALA A 5 -7.79 -9.74 -10.76
CA ALA A 5 -6.95 -8.57 -10.56
C ALA A 5 -6.99 -8.07 -9.11
N MET A 6 -8.18 -7.97 -8.50
CA MET A 6 -8.33 -7.59 -7.09
C MET A 6 -7.70 -8.60 -6.13
N ARG A 7 -7.73 -9.90 -6.47
CA ARG A 7 -7.03 -10.93 -5.71
C ARG A 7 -5.51 -10.75 -5.81
N THR A 8 -4.98 -10.51 -7.00
CA THR A 8 -3.55 -10.22 -7.19
C THR A 8 -3.13 -8.94 -6.47
N LEU A 9 -3.96 -7.89 -6.49
CA LEU A 9 -3.74 -6.63 -5.78
C LEU A 9 -3.70 -6.83 -4.25
N PHE A 10 -4.62 -7.64 -3.71
CA PHE A 10 -4.62 -8.00 -2.28
C PHE A 10 -3.31 -8.67 -1.86
N TRP A 11 -2.88 -9.69 -2.60
CA TRP A 11 -1.64 -10.41 -2.29
C TRP A 11 -0.41 -9.52 -2.49
N GLY A 12 -0.40 -8.68 -3.54
CA GLY A 12 0.69 -7.74 -3.77
C GLY A 12 0.87 -6.77 -2.61
N TYR A 13 -0.22 -6.18 -2.11
CA TYR A 13 -0.12 -5.32 -0.93
C TYR A 13 0.26 -6.10 0.34
N LEU A 14 -0.24 -7.33 0.50
CA LEU A 14 0.11 -8.18 1.64
C LEU A 14 1.62 -8.41 1.70
N PHE A 15 2.27 -8.66 0.56
CA PHE A 15 3.73 -8.82 0.49
C PHE A 15 4.49 -7.54 0.84
N ILE A 16 4.03 -6.36 0.38
CA ILE A 16 4.64 -5.07 0.77
C ILE A 16 4.46 -4.79 2.27
N PHE A 17 3.36 -5.26 2.85
CA PHE A 17 3.05 -5.05 4.27
C PHE A 17 3.83 -6.00 5.18
N PHE A 18 3.83 -7.30 4.89
CA PHE A 18 4.51 -8.32 5.68
C PHE A 18 5.96 -8.48 5.21
N ARG A 19 6.85 -7.63 5.74
CA ARG A 19 8.29 -7.88 5.69
C ARG A 19 8.65 -8.96 6.70
N VAL A 20 8.68 -10.21 6.26
CA VAL A 20 9.11 -11.35 7.08
C VAL A 20 10.61 -11.55 6.86
N GLN A 21 11.42 -11.09 7.81
CA GLN A 21 12.87 -11.27 7.79
C GLN A 21 13.25 -12.55 8.54
N ILE A 22 13.51 -13.65 7.82
CA ILE A 22 14.12 -14.87 8.38
C ILE A 22 15.47 -15.09 7.68
N GLY A 23 16.54 -14.50 8.21
CA GLY A 23 17.93 -14.63 7.74
C GLY A 23 18.25 -13.93 6.41
N ILE A 24 17.38 -14.04 5.41
CA ILE A 24 17.39 -13.32 4.14
C ILE A 24 15.96 -12.79 3.92
N ASP A 25 15.79 -11.62 3.31
CA ASP A 25 14.47 -11.03 3.06
C ASP A 25 13.80 -11.70 1.84
N TRP A 26 13.30 -12.93 2.04
CA TRP A 26 12.68 -13.74 0.97
C TRP A 26 11.30 -13.23 0.56
N LEU A 27 10.59 -12.49 1.43
CA LEU A 27 9.25 -11.95 1.18
C LEU A 27 9.30 -10.57 0.48
N ALA A 28 10.24 -10.45 -0.44
CA ALA A 28 10.76 -9.23 -1.04
C ALA A 28 9.66 -8.29 -1.58
N ASP A 29 9.59 -7.08 -1.00
CA ASP A 29 8.86 -5.90 -1.48
C ASP A 29 8.75 -5.80 -3.03
N PRO A 30 9.83 -6.05 -3.82
CA PRO A 30 9.75 -6.12 -5.28
C PRO A 30 8.64 -7.02 -5.83
N PHE A 31 8.42 -8.22 -5.26
CA PHE A 31 7.35 -9.12 -5.69
C PHE A 31 5.99 -8.54 -5.40
N GLY A 32 5.81 -7.91 -4.24
CA GLY A 32 4.58 -7.20 -3.92
C GLY A 32 4.27 -6.11 -4.94
N TYR A 33 5.28 -5.31 -5.31
CA TYR A 33 5.17 -4.29 -6.34
C TYR A 33 4.90 -4.87 -7.74
N ILE A 34 5.51 -5.99 -8.14
CA ILE A 34 5.23 -6.69 -9.41
C ILE A 34 3.75 -7.13 -9.44
N MET A 35 3.24 -7.71 -8.35
CA MET A 35 1.86 -8.14 -8.26
C MET A 35 0.89 -6.97 -8.36
N ILE A 36 1.19 -5.85 -7.71
CA ILE A 36 0.37 -4.64 -7.83
C ILE A 36 0.40 -4.09 -9.25
N ALA A 37 1.58 -3.97 -9.87
CA ALA A 37 1.73 -3.48 -11.24
C ALA A 37 0.93 -4.34 -12.22
N THR A 38 1.03 -5.67 -12.13
CA THR A 38 0.29 -6.61 -12.98
C THR A 38 -1.22 -6.63 -12.72
N ALA A 39 -1.66 -6.37 -11.48
CA ALA A 39 -3.08 -6.17 -11.19
C ALA A 39 -3.60 -4.85 -11.79
N CYS A 40 -2.81 -3.80 -11.68
CA CYS A 40 -3.14 -2.46 -12.18
C CYS A 40 -3.22 -2.41 -13.71
N THR A 41 -2.36 -3.12 -14.44
CA THR A 41 -2.47 -3.23 -15.91
C THR A 41 -3.75 -3.95 -16.34
N LYS A 42 -4.22 -4.94 -15.57
CA LYS A 42 -5.51 -5.60 -15.82
C LYS A 42 -6.72 -4.72 -15.49
N LEU A 43 -6.55 -3.74 -14.61
CA LEU A 43 -7.61 -2.82 -14.19
C LEU A 43 -7.63 -1.53 -15.00
N SER A 44 -6.56 -1.19 -15.71
CA SER A 44 -6.42 0.11 -16.37
C SER A 44 -7.45 0.39 -17.46
N ASP A 45 -7.95 -0.66 -18.10
CA ASP A 45 -8.96 -0.53 -19.16
C ASP A 45 -10.31 -0.07 -18.60
N ALA A 46 -10.64 -0.48 -17.36
CA ALA A 46 -11.88 -0.10 -16.68
C ALA A 46 -11.71 1.12 -15.76
N TYR A 47 -10.49 1.34 -15.25
CA TYR A 47 -10.20 2.31 -14.20
C TYR A 47 -8.91 3.09 -14.55
N PRO A 48 -9.01 4.31 -15.12
CA PRO A 48 -7.84 5.08 -15.54
C PRO A 48 -6.82 5.34 -14.43
N SER A 49 -7.27 5.44 -13.18
CA SER A 49 -6.40 5.61 -12.02
C SER A 49 -5.48 4.41 -11.78
N ALA A 50 -5.85 3.22 -12.25
CA ALA A 50 -5.03 2.03 -12.12
C ALA A 50 -3.74 2.12 -12.95
N LYS A 51 -3.75 2.85 -14.07
CA LYS A 51 -2.52 3.11 -14.84
C LYS A 51 -1.47 3.85 -13.99
N LYS A 52 -1.90 4.87 -13.23
CA LYS A 52 -1.00 5.63 -12.35
C LYS A 52 -0.48 4.75 -11.21
N ALA A 53 -1.36 3.99 -10.55
CA ALA A 53 -0.95 3.04 -9.51
C ALA A 53 0.07 2.02 -10.03
N GLY A 54 -0.14 1.50 -11.25
CA GLY A 54 0.76 0.55 -11.88
C GLY A 54 2.16 1.13 -12.17
N ILE A 55 2.24 2.38 -12.63
CA ILE A 55 3.53 3.06 -12.87
C ILE A 55 4.31 3.23 -11.56
N TRP A 56 3.66 3.70 -10.50
CA TRP A 56 4.32 3.87 -9.20
C TRP A 56 4.72 2.53 -8.57
N ALA A 57 3.92 1.49 -8.76
CA ALA A 57 4.30 0.15 -8.36
C ALA A 57 5.51 -0.34 -9.16
N ALA A 58 5.57 -0.09 -10.47
CA ALA A 58 6.72 -0.46 -11.29
C ALA A 58 8.01 0.25 -10.85
N ILE A 59 7.94 1.53 -10.50
CA ILE A 59 9.05 2.28 -9.87
C ILE A 59 9.43 1.63 -8.53
N GLY A 60 8.43 1.22 -7.74
CA GLY A 60 8.55 0.40 -6.53
C GLY A 60 9.46 -0.81 -6.67
N ILE A 61 9.35 -1.54 -7.78
CA ILE A 61 10.17 -2.73 -8.04
C ILE A 61 11.66 -2.39 -8.01
N PHE A 62 12.08 -1.35 -8.73
CA PHE A 62 13.49 -0.98 -8.84
C PHE A 62 14.01 -0.35 -7.56
N ILE A 63 13.22 0.51 -6.92
CA ILE A 63 13.65 1.20 -5.70
C ILE A 63 13.74 0.23 -4.52
N SER A 64 12.90 -0.80 -4.45
CA SER A 64 12.92 -1.78 -3.34
C SER A 64 13.97 -2.89 -3.50
N LEU A 65 14.53 -3.07 -4.70
CA LEU A 65 15.46 -4.14 -5.02
C LEU A 65 16.76 -4.13 -4.18
N PRO A 66 17.42 -2.99 -3.91
CA PRO A 66 18.57 -2.94 -3.01
C PRO A 66 18.26 -3.45 -1.59
N GLY A 67 17.01 -3.33 -1.15
CA GLY A 67 16.57 -3.76 0.18
C GLY A 67 16.57 -5.27 0.37
N VAL A 68 16.56 -6.05 -0.71
CA VAL A 68 16.63 -7.52 -0.65
C VAL A 68 18.01 -8.00 -0.20
N PHE A 69 19.06 -7.22 -0.48
CA PHE A 69 20.44 -7.58 -0.18
C PHE A 69 20.94 -7.05 1.17
N VAL A 70 20.16 -6.18 1.82
CA VAL A 70 20.60 -5.45 3.02
C VAL A 70 19.56 -5.53 4.12
N ASN A 71 20.02 -5.90 5.33
CA ASN A 71 19.16 -5.91 6.50
C ASN A 71 18.97 -4.46 7.02
N LEU A 72 17.88 -3.82 6.58
CA LEU A 72 17.53 -2.46 6.98
C LEU A 72 17.27 -2.30 8.49
N THR A 73 16.96 -3.40 9.19
CA THR A 73 16.69 -3.38 10.64
C THR A 73 17.97 -3.16 11.44
N GLU A 74 19.12 -3.62 10.94
CA GLU A 74 20.42 -3.46 11.60
C GLU A 74 21.12 -2.15 11.22
N GLN A 75 20.74 -1.53 10.09
CA GLN A 75 21.39 -0.33 9.54
C GLN A 75 20.46 0.88 9.59
N LEU A 76 20.05 1.27 10.80
CA LEU A 76 19.15 2.40 11.05
C LEU A 76 19.78 3.79 10.78
N PHE A 77 21.10 3.87 10.64
CA PHE A 77 21.82 5.15 10.50
C PHE A 77 22.49 5.31 9.13
N GLY A 78 22.68 6.56 8.71
CA GLY A 78 23.35 6.93 7.46
C GLY A 78 22.47 6.74 6.21
N TRP A 79 23.10 6.37 5.09
CA TRP A 79 22.43 6.25 3.78
C TRP A 79 21.28 5.24 3.78
N TRP A 80 21.37 4.17 4.59
CA TRP A 80 20.33 3.14 4.69
C TRP A 80 19.07 3.63 5.41
N GLY A 81 19.21 4.51 6.40
CA GLY A 81 18.07 5.19 7.03
C GLY A 81 17.32 6.09 6.05
N LEU A 82 18.04 6.87 5.24
CA LEU A 82 17.45 7.68 4.18
C LEU A 82 16.70 6.79 3.16
N TYR A 83 17.30 5.68 2.76
CA TYR A 83 16.69 4.72 1.86
C TYR A 83 15.40 4.11 2.43
N ALA A 84 15.35 3.78 3.72
CA ALA A 84 14.13 3.33 4.39
C ALA A 84 13.01 4.39 4.33
N TYR A 85 13.34 5.68 4.46
CA TYR A 85 12.36 6.77 4.29
C TYR A 85 11.86 6.90 2.85
N VAL A 86 12.74 6.75 1.86
CA VAL A 86 12.36 6.72 0.44
C VAL A 86 11.38 5.58 0.17
N LEU A 87 11.64 4.38 0.72
CA LEU A 87 10.73 3.24 0.58
C LEU A 87 9.38 3.49 1.26
N LEU A 88 9.37 4.06 2.46
CA LEU A 88 8.13 4.41 3.15
C LEU A 88 7.32 5.44 2.34
N PHE A 89 7.98 6.47 1.83
CA PHE A 89 7.35 7.49 0.98
C PHE A 89 6.77 6.89 -0.30
N LEU A 90 7.51 6.02 -0.96
CA LEU A 90 7.05 5.31 -2.15
C LEU A 90 5.85 4.40 -1.87
N LYS A 91 5.87 3.66 -0.76
CA LYS A 91 4.74 2.87 -0.29
C LYS A 91 3.50 3.75 -0.08
N THR A 92 3.66 4.93 0.53
CA THR A 92 2.57 5.90 0.71
C THR A 92 1.99 6.38 -0.62
N ILE A 93 2.83 6.70 -1.61
CA ILE A 93 2.39 7.09 -2.95
C ILE A 93 1.59 5.96 -3.62
N VAL A 94 2.11 4.73 -3.56
CA VAL A 94 1.44 3.56 -4.15
C VAL A 94 0.10 3.32 -3.47
N ALA A 95 0.05 3.35 -2.13
CA ALA A 95 -1.19 3.23 -1.36
C ALA A 95 -2.21 4.32 -1.74
N TYR A 96 -1.78 5.57 -1.87
CA TYR A 96 -2.63 6.68 -2.31
C TYR A 96 -3.31 6.36 -3.65
N TYR A 97 -2.54 5.98 -4.66
CA TYR A 97 -3.12 5.65 -5.97
C TYR A 97 -4.00 4.41 -5.92
N LEU A 98 -3.65 3.40 -5.12
CA LEU A 98 -4.51 2.23 -4.94
C LEU A 98 -5.85 2.62 -4.30
N PHE A 99 -5.89 3.50 -3.31
CA PHE A 99 -7.15 4.01 -2.77
C PHE A 99 -8.01 4.68 -3.84
N THR A 100 -7.41 5.46 -4.76
CA THR A 100 -8.17 6.06 -5.86
C THR A 100 -8.78 5.00 -6.78
N VAL A 101 -8.08 3.89 -7.03
CA VAL A 101 -8.61 2.74 -7.77
C VAL A 101 -9.74 2.08 -6.99
N LEU A 102 -9.54 1.82 -5.70
CA LEU A 102 -10.56 1.19 -4.84
C LEU A 102 -11.83 2.04 -4.73
N LEU A 103 -11.71 3.37 -4.69
CA LEU A 103 -12.86 4.27 -4.71
C LEU A 103 -13.66 4.17 -6.01
N GLN A 104 -12.99 4.11 -7.17
CA GLN A 104 -13.65 3.92 -8.45
C GLN A 104 -14.32 2.54 -8.54
N VAL A 105 -13.65 1.48 -8.06
CA VAL A 105 -14.22 0.13 -8.01
C VAL A 105 -15.44 0.10 -7.10
N ALA A 106 -15.35 0.67 -5.89
CA ALA A 106 -16.45 0.71 -4.93
C ALA A 106 -17.64 1.56 -5.46
N GLY A 107 -17.36 2.66 -6.15
CA GLY A 107 -18.38 3.48 -6.80
C GLY A 107 -19.17 2.72 -7.87
N ASN A 108 -18.48 1.89 -8.67
CA ASN A 108 -19.13 1.07 -9.70
C ASN A 108 -19.96 -0.09 -9.14
N LEU A 109 -19.81 -0.43 -7.85
CA LEU A 109 -20.62 -1.45 -7.17
C LEU A 109 -21.92 -0.89 -6.57
N ASP A 110 -22.19 0.41 -6.74
CA ASP A 110 -23.35 1.15 -6.19
C ASP A 110 -23.54 0.97 -4.68
N ASN A 111 -22.47 0.66 -3.95
CA ASN A 111 -22.49 0.45 -2.52
C ASN A 111 -21.97 1.69 -1.79
N LYS A 112 -22.88 2.63 -1.49
CA LYS A 112 -22.56 3.90 -0.79
C LYS A 112 -21.84 3.69 0.54
N SER A 113 -22.18 2.63 1.29
CA SER A 113 -21.51 2.28 2.54
C SER A 113 -20.04 1.91 2.31
N LEU A 114 -19.76 1.11 1.28
CA LEU A 114 -18.40 0.71 0.92
C LEU A 114 -17.56 1.90 0.45
N VAL A 115 -18.14 2.82 -0.33
CA VAL A 115 -17.48 4.06 -0.75
C VAL A 115 -17.12 4.92 0.46
N GLY A 116 -18.07 5.16 1.37
CA GLY A 116 -17.82 5.95 2.59
C GLY A 116 -16.73 5.33 3.48
N ARG A 117 -16.76 4.02 3.67
CA ARG A 117 -15.70 3.28 4.39
C ARG A 117 -14.35 3.44 3.71
N THR A 118 -14.30 3.32 2.38
CA THR A 118 -13.07 3.48 1.58
C THR A 118 -12.48 4.89 1.77
N GLN A 119 -13.31 5.94 1.73
CA GLN A 119 -12.88 7.33 1.92
C GLN A 119 -12.35 7.60 3.33
N THR A 120 -12.98 7.02 4.36
CA THR A 120 -12.53 7.18 5.75
C THR A 120 -11.19 6.48 5.96
N VAL A 121 -11.06 5.23 5.53
CA VAL A 121 -9.79 4.49 5.63
C VAL A 121 -8.70 5.19 4.81
N PHE A 122 -9.02 5.73 3.63
CA PHE A 122 -8.09 6.51 2.82
C PHE A 122 -7.51 7.72 3.55
N ARG A 123 -8.39 8.58 4.11
CA ARG A 123 -7.95 9.80 4.82
C ARG A 123 -7.09 9.46 6.04
N LEU A 124 -7.51 8.48 6.83
CA LEU A 124 -6.77 8.06 8.02
C LEU A 124 -5.43 7.41 7.65
N HIS A 125 -5.40 6.56 6.62
CA HIS A 125 -4.20 5.81 6.23
C HIS A 125 -3.11 6.75 5.75
N ILE A 126 -3.46 7.66 4.84
CA ILE A 126 -2.53 8.68 4.33
C ILE A 126 -2.13 9.65 5.45
N GLY A 127 -3.07 10.08 6.29
CA GLY A 127 -2.78 10.96 7.43
C GLY A 127 -1.75 10.37 8.38
N VAL A 128 -1.91 9.09 8.76
CA VAL A 128 -0.98 8.37 9.63
C VAL A 128 0.39 8.20 8.96
N HIS A 129 0.45 7.81 7.69
CA HIS A 129 1.72 7.67 6.98
C HIS A 129 2.48 9.00 6.87
N LEU A 130 1.77 10.10 6.58
CA LEU A 130 2.37 11.44 6.55
C LEU A 130 2.82 11.90 7.94
N ALA A 131 2.07 11.60 8.99
CA ALA A 131 2.48 11.89 10.37
C ALA A 131 3.75 11.13 10.76
N VAL A 132 3.86 9.85 10.38
CA VAL A 132 5.08 9.05 10.59
C VAL A 132 6.27 9.67 9.84
N LEU A 133 6.10 10.04 8.57
CA LEU A 133 7.16 10.69 7.78
C LEU A 133 7.59 12.03 8.40
N ALA A 134 6.64 12.83 8.89
CA ALA A 134 6.92 14.08 9.59
C ALA A 134 7.72 13.83 10.88
N VAL A 135 7.25 12.95 11.77
CA VAL A 135 7.95 12.61 13.02
C VAL A 135 9.34 12.05 12.75
N ASN A 136 9.49 11.18 11.76
CA ASN A 136 10.80 10.66 11.37
C ASN A 136 11.75 11.77 10.89
N SER A 137 11.25 12.78 10.18
CA SER A 137 12.07 13.90 9.68
C SER A 137 12.62 14.78 10.81
N PHE A 138 11.93 14.85 11.96
CA PHE A 138 12.39 15.59 13.13
C PHE A 138 13.14 14.73 14.16
N SER A 139 13.15 13.41 14.00
CA SER A 139 13.77 12.47 14.95
C SER A 139 15.25 12.71 15.18
N MET A 140 15.98 13.20 14.15
CA MET A 140 17.41 13.51 14.28
C MET A 140 17.67 14.71 15.21
N ASN A 141 16.68 15.59 15.39
CA ASN A 141 16.79 16.81 16.20
C ASN A 141 16.08 16.69 17.55
N ALA A 142 15.28 15.65 17.76
CA ALA A 142 14.46 15.45 18.94
C ALA A 142 14.82 14.11 19.60
N SER A 143 15.61 14.18 20.68
CA SER A 143 15.93 13.02 21.53
C SER A 143 15.15 13.10 22.84
N GLY A 144 14.62 11.96 23.32
CA GLY A 144 14.01 11.85 24.64
C GLY A 144 12.85 10.83 24.69
N ASP A 145 12.47 10.45 25.91
CA ASP A 145 11.47 9.41 26.17
C ASP A 145 10.09 9.74 25.58
N ALA A 146 9.72 11.03 25.59
CA ALA A 146 8.48 11.50 24.97
C ALA A 146 8.47 11.26 23.46
N TRP A 147 9.59 11.49 22.78
CA TRP A 147 9.71 11.30 21.33
C TRP A 147 9.66 9.83 20.94
N MET A 148 10.31 8.99 21.74
CA MET A 148 10.27 7.53 21.60
C MET A 148 8.82 7.03 21.77
N THR A 149 8.10 7.54 22.76
CA THR A 149 6.69 7.18 23.01
C THR A 149 5.80 7.55 21.83
N VAL A 150 5.93 8.77 21.28
CA VAL A 150 5.16 9.20 20.10
C VAL A 150 5.46 8.33 18.89
N SER A 151 6.74 8.06 18.63
CA SER A 151 7.18 7.23 17.50
C SER A 151 6.63 5.79 17.61
N PHE A 152 6.67 5.23 18.82
CA PHE A 152 6.11 3.92 19.12
C PHE A 152 4.60 3.86 18.88
N LEU A 153 3.85 4.84 19.40
CA LEU A 153 2.40 4.91 19.19
C LEU A 153 2.04 5.05 17.71
N LEU A 154 2.73 5.91 16.97
CA LEU A 154 2.54 6.06 15.54
C LEU A 154 2.86 4.78 14.76
N GLY A 155 3.89 4.03 15.18
CA GLY A 155 4.20 2.71 14.63
C GLY A 155 3.04 1.72 14.77
N ILE A 156 2.40 1.68 15.95
CA ILE A 156 1.19 0.86 16.16
C ILE A 156 0.05 1.31 15.24
N PHE A 157 -0.22 2.62 15.17
CA PHE A 157 -1.25 3.15 14.27
C PHE A 157 -0.98 2.82 12.80
N LEU A 158 0.28 2.88 12.37
CA LEU A 158 0.69 2.53 11.01
C LEU A 158 0.31 1.08 10.67
N ILE A 159 0.64 0.14 11.56
CA ILE A 159 0.30 -1.28 11.41
C ILE A 159 -1.22 -1.47 11.35
N VAL A 160 -1.97 -0.85 12.28
CA VAL A 160 -3.44 -0.92 12.30
C VAL A 160 -4.03 -0.40 10.99
N MET A 161 -3.52 0.72 10.47
CA MET A 161 -4.00 1.29 9.22
C MET A 161 -3.68 0.41 8.01
N ASP A 162 -2.51 -0.20 7.95
CA ASP A 162 -2.16 -1.15 6.89
C ASP A 162 -3.04 -2.40 6.89
N ILE A 163 -3.34 -2.94 8.07
CA ILE A 163 -4.30 -4.03 8.22
C ILE A 163 -5.70 -3.56 7.76
N ALA A 164 -6.13 -2.37 8.17
CA ALA A 164 -7.41 -1.80 7.73
C ALA A 164 -7.49 -1.67 6.20
N PHE A 165 -6.39 -1.29 5.55
CA PHE A 165 -6.31 -1.22 4.09
C PHE A 165 -6.40 -2.61 3.43
N LEU A 166 -5.70 -3.62 3.97
CA LEU A 166 -5.82 -5.00 3.50
C LEU A 166 -7.26 -5.53 3.63
N LEU A 167 -7.90 -5.29 4.78
CA LEU A 167 -9.28 -5.66 5.01
C LEU A 167 -10.23 -4.96 4.04
N LEU A 168 -9.95 -3.71 3.68
CA LEU A 168 -10.72 -2.95 2.68
C LEU A 168 -10.59 -3.55 1.27
N ILE A 169 -9.38 -3.87 0.83
CA ILE A 169 -9.17 -4.56 -0.45
C ILE A 169 -9.93 -5.90 -0.45
N GLY A 170 -9.84 -6.65 0.65
CA GLY A 170 -10.55 -7.91 0.83
C GLY A 170 -12.08 -7.76 0.84
N ALA A 171 -12.61 -6.67 1.40
CA ALA A 171 -14.03 -6.35 1.38
C ALA A 171 -14.50 -6.01 -0.04
N ILE A 172 -13.78 -5.16 -0.76
CA ILE A 172 -14.11 -4.81 -2.16
C ILE A 172 -14.02 -6.05 -3.06
N ARG A 173 -12.98 -6.88 -2.90
CA ARG A 173 -12.86 -8.15 -3.63
C ARG A 173 -14.07 -9.06 -3.41
N ARG A 174 -14.55 -9.17 -2.16
CA ARG A 174 -15.73 -9.98 -1.80
C ARG A 174 -17.04 -9.40 -2.32
N ALA A 175 -17.13 -8.07 -2.44
CA ALA A 175 -18.29 -7.37 -2.99
C ALA A 175 -18.31 -7.34 -4.53
N ALA A 176 -17.19 -7.65 -5.19
CA ALA A 176 -17.06 -7.61 -6.63
C ALA A 176 -17.55 -8.83 -7.47
N PRO A 177 -18.17 -9.94 -6.97
CA PRO A 177 -18.40 -11.11 -7.81
C PRO A 177 -19.65 -11.04 -8.72
N LEU A 178 -19.41 -11.42 -10.00
CA LEU A 178 -20.31 -11.89 -11.06
C LEU A 178 -21.30 -10.89 -11.69
N ARG A 179 -20.86 -9.74 -12.21
CA ARG A 179 -21.54 -9.25 -13.43
C ARG A 179 -20.89 -9.95 -14.63
N PRO A 180 -21.51 -11.00 -15.23
CA PRO A 180 -21.06 -11.44 -16.53
C PRO A 180 -21.00 -10.23 -17.45
N ALA A 181 -19.92 -10.10 -18.20
CA ALA A 181 -19.74 -9.03 -19.18
C ALA A 181 -20.79 -9.05 -20.32
N PHE A 182 -21.79 -9.94 -20.24
CA PHE A 182 -22.81 -10.19 -21.25
C PHE A 182 -24.02 -9.25 -21.20
N LEU A 183 -24.10 -8.29 -20.27
CA LEU A 183 -25.19 -7.29 -20.25
C LEU A 183 -24.74 -5.92 -20.77
N LYS A 184 -23.96 -5.92 -21.85
CA LYS A 184 -23.69 -4.71 -22.65
C LYS A 184 -24.43 -4.66 -24.00
N GLU A 185 -25.33 -5.60 -24.25
CA GLU A 185 -26.21 -5.56 -25.42
C GLU A 185 -27.66 -5.79 -25.02
N THR A 186 -28.38 -4.70 -24.74
CA THR A 186 -29.82 -4.48 -25.03
C THR A 186 -30.09 -3.00 -24.90
#